data_AF-A0A9K3L539-F1
#
_entry.id   AF-A0A9K3L539-F1
#
_cell.length_a   1.000
_cell.length_b   1.000
_cell.length_c   1.000
_cell.angle_alpha   90.00
_cell.angle_beta   90.00
_cell.angle_gamma   90.00
#
_symmetry.space_group_name_H-M   'P 1'
#
loop_
_entity.id
_entity.type
_entity.pdbx_description
1 polymer ?
#
loop_
_entity_poly.entity_id
_entity_poly.type
_entity_poly.pdbx_seq_one_letter_code
_entity_poly.pdbx_strand_id
1 'polypeptide(L)'
;MNAYSVGPKGNSGSTKVTGFHPFDQWSAIESIKRAKRYAPPQLEVDFVCAMFEEDRRALPDLPCRVVPLNRSTASEYQFLNTPTKPAKVLPFLQDILDAAMQQKDGQQDDEGSNVYLMLTNSDIAVTKYFYQKIWPHLTTREAFSVNRLSIPSAGINESVMFTHGGGDELLSYVDTILDKGQIHTGYDCFIMHSSVLQRFHLGEMFAGHPPWGTAMHMTLRIMSRNYTNISSNVNGTFHFGNDRSNWLPKGANQHQETFPEIEKQMHRIGECPVQRFGDHPYTYLNTINCGKWFRYNRFYDNHTIPNFVKHGYEKMYLQNYPNVLRYSSPNGFGKPLLLTKSTTQKIAHKAKVEAEKKERKAEIRAKMNAALQSRREKAALNKIQNVTDRNRE
;
A
#
# COMPACT_ATOMS: atom_id res chain seq x y z
N MET A 1 9.24 -5.12 -4.44
CA MET A 1 9.93 -5.88 -5.50
C MET A 1 11.31 -5.29 -5.60
N ASN A 2 12.36 -6.07 -5.43
CA ASN A 2 13.72 -5.51 -5.42
C ASN A 2 14.37 -5.67 -6.79
N ALA A 3 15.16 -4.65 -7.10
CA ALA A 3 16.08 -4.61 -8.22
C ALA A 3 17.50 -5.01 -7.82
N TYR A 4 18.28 -5.45 -8.80
CA TYR A 4 19.67 -5.88 -8.65
C TYR A 4 20.65 -5.02 -9.44
N SER A 5 21.87 -4.84 -8.92
CA SER A 5 23.04 -4.52 -9.74
C SER A 5 23.99 -5.72 -9.73
N VAL A 6 24.31 -6.22 -10.93
CA VAL A 6 25.32 -7.27 -11.13
C VAL A 6 26.54 -6.59 -11.74
N GLY A 7 27.62 -6.47 -10.96
CA GLY A 7 28.93 -6.02 -11.46
C GLY A 7 29.81 -7.23 -11.84
N PRO A 8 30.75 -7.08 -12.79
CA PRO A 8 31.69 -8.15 -13.13
C PRO A 8 32.54 -8.54 -11.92
N LYS A 9 32.81 -9.84 -11.76
CA LYS A 9 33.77 -10.36 -10.77
C LYS A 9 35.15 -9.78 -11.09
N GLY A 10 35.53 -8.71 -10.40
CA GLY A 10 36.93 -8.31 -10.31
C GLY A 10 37.70 -9.40 -9.58
N ASN A 11 38.75 -9.93 -10.23
CA ASN A 11 39.73 -10.80 -9.60
C ASN A 11 40.50 -10.01 -8.52
N SER A 12 40.02 -10.00 -7.29
CA SER A 12 40.83 -9.64 -6.13
C SER A 12 40.34 -10.39 -4.88
N GLY A 13 41.30 -10.77 -4.04
CA GLY A 13 41.20 -11.83 -3.04
C GLY A 13 40.02 -11.76 -2.08
N SER A 14 39.51 -12.95 -1.74
CA SER A 14 38.65 -13.30 -0.60
C SER A 14 37.84 -12.17 0.03
N THR A 15 37.03 -11.48 -0.77
CA THR A 15 35.90 -10.73 -0.22
C THR A 15 34.84 -11.75 0.11
N LYS A 16 34.50 -11.89 1.40
CA LYS A 16 33.30 -12.60 1.84
C LYS A 16 32.14 -12.00 1.05
N VAL A 17 31.66 -12.73 0.06
CA VAL A 17 30.39 -12.47 -0.60
C VAL A 17 29.37 -12.45 0.54
N THR A 18 28.90 -11.26 0.92
CA THR A 18 27.76 -11.13 1.81
C THR A 18 26.62 -11.81 1.09
N GLY A 19 26.31 -13.04 1.51
CA GLY A 19 25.39 -13.94 0.85
C GLY A 19 24.06 -13.25 0.60
N PHE A 20 23.86 -12.82 -0.64
CA PHE A 20 22.54 -12.65 -1.18
C PHE A 20 21.88 -14.03 -1.10
N HIS A 21 20.72 -14.12 -0.46
CA HIS A 21 19.90 -15.33 -0.42
C HIS A 21 18.79 -15.16 -1.48
N PRO A 22 19.03 -15.45 -2.78
CA PRO A 22 17.98 -15.47 -3.82
C PRO A 22 16.81 -16.42 -3.50
N PHE A 23 16.96 -17.21 -2.43
CA PHE A 23 16.06 -18.27 -1.97
C PHE A 23 14.69 -17.73 -1.55
N ASP A 24 14.63 -16.54 -0.95
CA ASP A 24 13.37 -16.06 -0.37
C ASP A 24 12.35 -15.69 -1.45
N GLN A 25 12.81 -15.16 -2.59
CA GLN A 25 11.92 -14.73 -3.66
C GLN A 25 11.39 -15.90 -4.49
N TRP A 26 12.26 -16.85 -4.84
CA TRP A 26 11.81 -18.07 -5.51
C TRP A 26 10.89 -18.89 -4.62
N SER A 27 11.18 -18.97 -3.32
CA SER A 27 10.27 -19.59 -2.35
C SER A 27 8.94 -18.86 -2.28
N ALA A 28 8.93 -17.52 -2.30
CA ALA A 28 7.70 -16.75 -2.34
C ALA A 28 6.88 -17.03 -3.62
N ILE A 29 7.52 -17.03 -4.79
CA ILE A 29 6.88 -17.35 -6.08
C ILE A 29 6.28 -18.76 -6.05
N GLU A 30 7.06 -19.77 -5.66
CA GLU A 30 6.59 -21.16 -5.59
C GLU A 30 5.47 -21.32 -4.54
N SER A 31 5.55 -20.58 -3.43
CA SER A 31 4.50 -20.58 -2.41
C SER A 31 3.18 -20.02 -2.93
N ILE A 32 3.22 -18.97 -3.76
CA ILE A 32 2.03 -18.37 -4.39
C ILE A 32 1.41 -19.35 -5.38
N LYS A 33 2.23 -19.98 -6.26
CA LYS A 33 1.75 -21.03 -7.18
C LYS A 33 1.10 -22.18 -6.40
N ARG A 34 1.74 -22.63 -5.32
CA ARG A 34 1.23 -23.70 -4.46
C ARG A 34 -0.09 -23.30 -3.82
N ALA A 35 -0.18 -22.13 -3.21
CA ALA A 35 -1.39 -21.65 -2.56
C ALA A 35 -2.55 -21.46 -3.55
N LYS A 36 -2.27 -21.00 -4.78
CA LYS A 36 -3.28 -20.86 -5.84
C LYS A 36 -3.97 -22.18 -6.19
N ARG A 37 -3.27 -23.32 -6.14
CA ARG A 37 -3.86 -24.67 -6.33
C ARG A 37 -4.93 -25.01 -5.28
N TYR A 38 -4.89 -24.36 -4.11
CA TYR A 38 -5.83 -24.57 -3.01
C TYR A 38 -6.81 -23.40 -2.83
N ALA A 39 -6.79 -22.39 -3.69
CA ALA A 39 -7.73 -21.29 -3.61
C ALA A 39 -9.19 -21.79 -3.72
N PRO A 40 -10.15 -21.18 -2.99
CA PRO A 40 -11.56 -21.48 -3.18
C PRO A 40 -11.98 -21.33 -4.66
N PRO A 41 -12.88 -22.18 -5.20
CA PRO A 41 -13.30 -22.09 -6.60
C PRO A 41 -13.87 -20.72 -7.02
N GLN A 42 -14.36 -19.93 -6.06
CA GLN A 42 -14.91 -18.60 -6.26
C GLN A 42 -13.85 -17.49 -6.28
N LEU A 43 -12.58 -17.81 -5.99
CA LEU A 43 -11.49 -16.86 -5.92
C LEU A 43 -10.50 -17.10 -7.06
N GLU A 44 -10.53 -16.21 -8.04
CA GLU A 44 -9.46 -16.11 -9.03
C GLU A 44 -8.28 -15.33 -8.46
N VAL A 45 -7.07 -15.85 -8.68
CA VAL A 45 -5.83 -15.20 -8.26
C VAL A 45 -4.99 -14.89 -9.51
N ASP A 46 -4.89 -13.61 -9.86
CA ASP A 46 -3.93 -13.09 -10.85
C ASP A 46 -2.63 -12.70 -10.14
N PHE A 47 -1.50 -13.27 -10.56
CA PHE A 47 -0.20 -12.93 -10.00
C PHE A 47 0.44 -11.88 -10.90
N VAL A 48 0.69 -10.69 -10.36
CA VAL A 48 1.29 -9.57 -11.09
C VAL A 48 2.70 -9.32 -10.58
N CYS A 49 3.65 -9.21 -11.49
CA CYS A 49 5.01 -8.80 -11.18
C CYS A 49 5.32 -7.44 -11.80
N ALA A 50 5.26 -6.41 -10.96
CA ALA A 50 5.66 -5.05 -11.31
C ALA A 50 7.19 -4.89 -11.15
N MET A 51 7.92 -5.03 -12.24
CA MET A 51 9.39 -5.15 -12.22
C MET A 51 10.07 -4.21 -13.21
N PHE A 52 11.35 -3.95 -12.98
CA PHE A 52 12.20 -3.24 -13.94
C PHE A 52 12.63 -4.19 -15.08
N GLU A 53 12.99 -3.61 -16.22
CA GLU A 53 13.40 -4.38 -17.40
C GLU A 53 14.67 -5.21 -17.13
N GLU A 54 15.58 -4.71 -16.30
CA GLU A 54 16.78 -5.42 -15.87
C GLU A 54 16.43 -6.70 -15.09
N ASP A 55 15.44 -6.62 -14.19
CA ASP A 55 14.97 -7.77 -13.41
C ASP A 55 14.25 -8.78 -14.30
N ARG A 56 13.46 -8.30 -15.26
CA ARG A 56 12.77 -9.14 -16.24
C ARG A 56 13.75 -9.98 -17.06
N ARG A 57 14.86 -9.40 -17.50
CA ARG A 57 15.90 -10.14 -18.25
C ARG A 57 16.57 -11.21 -17.39
N ALA A 58 16.70 -10.97 -16.09
CA ALA A 58 17.23 -11.95 -15.16
C ALA A 58 16.22 -13.06 -14.82
N LEU A 59 14.91 -12.80 -14.99
CA LEU A 59 13.80 -13.67 -14.60
C LEU A 59 12.76 -13.82 -15.75
N PRO A 60 13.14 -14.39 -16.91
CA PRO A 60 12.30 -14.39 -18.11
C PRO A 60 11.02 -15.24 -17.97
N ASP A 61 11.05 -16.29 -17.15
CA ASP A 61 10.01 -17.32 -17.09
C ASP A 61 9.16 -17.24 -15.80
N LEU A 62 8.90 -16.02 -15.31
CA LEU A 62 8.09 -15.85 -14.12
C LEU A 62 6.61 -16.21 -14.37
N PRO A 63 5.96 -16.95 -13.47
CA PRO A 63 4.57 -17.39 -13.61
C PRO A 63 3.58 -16.29 -13.21
N CYS A 64 3.81 -15.08 -13.69
CA CYS A 64 3.03 -13.88 -13.39
C CYS A 64 2.89 -13.01 -14.63
N ARG A 65 1.88 -12.16 -14.61
CA ARG A 65 1.75 -11.07 -15.56
C ARG A 65 2.80 -10.00 -15.25
N VAL A 66 3.77 -9.84 -16.15
CA VAL A 66 4.83 -8.86 -16.01
C VAL A 66 4.31 -7.48 -16.43
N VAL A 67 4.48 -6.49 -15.57
CA VAL A 67 4.15 -5.09 -15.85
C VAL A 67 5.41 -4.25 -15.61
N PRO A 68 5.90 -3.52 -16.62
CA PRO A 68 7.14 -2.77 -16.48
C PRO A 68 6.97 -1.56 -15.55
N LEU A 69 7.98 -1.32 -14.72
CA LEU A 69 8.12 -0.09 -13.92
C LEU A 69 9.07 0.87 -14.62
N ASN A 70 8.66 2.14 -14.77
CA ASN A 70 9.40 3.12 -15.57
C ASN A 70 10.25 4.09 -14.73
N ARG A 71 10.12 4.07 -13.41
CA ARG A 71 10.92 4.92 -12.51
C ARG A 71 11.24 4.22 -11.20
N SER A 72 12.34 4.63 -10.59
CA SER A 72 12.86 4.06 -9.34
C SER A 72 13.49 5.14 -8.47
N THR A 73 13.87 4.79 -7.25
CA THR A 73 14.69 5.69 -6.42
C THR A 73 16.01 6.08 -7.09
N ALA A 74 16.59 5.24 -7.96
CA ALA A 74 17.82 5.60 -8.66
C ALA A 74 17.60 6.66 -9.76
N SER A 75 16.45 6.62 -10.44
CA SER A 75 16.11 7.61 -11.47
C SER A 75 15.68 8.95 -10.88
N GLU A 76 14.92 8.92 -9.77
CA GLU A 76 14.35 10.12 -9.13
C GLU A 76 15.30 10.77 -8.12
N TYR A 77 16.20 10.00 -7.50
CA TYR A 77 17.13 10.48 -6.47
C TYR A 77 18.59 10.29 -6.90
N GLN A 78 18.94 10.86 -8.04
CA GLN A 78 20.27 10.75 -8.65
C GLN A 78 21.40 11.21 -7.72
N PHE A 79 21.13 12.11 -6.77
CA PHE A 79 22.10 12.55 -5.76
C PHE A 79 22.55 11.42 -4.82
N LEU A 80 21.83 10.29 -4.75
CA LEU A 80 22.25 9.09 -4.02
C LEU A 80 23.27 8.23 -4.79
N ASN A 81 23.53 8.55 -6.06
CA ASN A 81 24.48 7.84 -6.89
C ASN A 81 25.87 8.43 -6.68
N THR A 82 26.74 7.72 -5.95
CA THR A 82 28.13 8.14 -5.74
C THR A 82 29.08 7.25 -6.54
N PRO A 83 30.32 7.71 -6.84
CA PRO A 83 31.30 6.90 -7.57
C PRO A 83 31.60 5.53 -6.90
N THR A 84 31.45 5.44 -5.58
CA THR A 84 31.75 4.23 -4.80
C THR A 84 30.52 3.43 -4.40
N LYS A 85 29.32 4.00 -4.55
CA LYS A 85 28.07 3.40 -4.10
C LYS A 85 26.92 3.82 -5.03
N PRO A 86 26.55 2.97 -6.00
CA PRO A 86 25.45 3.29 -6.88
C PRO A 86 24.13 3.37 -6.10
N ALA A 87 23.22 4.22 -6.58
CA ALA A 87 21.88 4.31 -5.99
C ALA A 87 21.16 2.97 -6.11
N LYS A 88 20.48 2.55 -5.04
CA LYS A 88 19.57 1.40 -5.06
C LYS A 88 18.41 1.72 -5.98
N VAL A 89 18.05 0.74 -6.81
CA VAL A 89 16.87 0.80 -7.68
C VAL A 89 15.70 0.22 -6.88
N LEU A 90 14.87 1.07 -6.26
CA LEU A 90 13.72 0.65 -5.47
C LEU A 90 12.43 1.19 -6.11
N PRO A 91 11.36 0.37 -6.18
CA PRO A 91 10.11 0.79 -6.77
C PRO A 91 9.29 1.66 -5.82
N PHE A 92 8.60 2.64 -6.38
CA PHE A 92 7.60 3.41 -5.66
C PHE A 92 6.34 2.60 -5.44
N LEU A 93 5.73 2.73 -4.26
CA LEU A 93 4.54 1.97 -3.89
C LEU A 93 3.34 2.32 -4.78
N GLN A 94 3.20 3.58 -5.17
CA GLN A 94 2.14 3.99 -6.08
C GLN A 94 2.25 3.25 -7.41
N ASP A 95 3.45 3.24 -7.99
CA ASP A 95 3.70 2.62 -9.30
C ASP A 95 3.42 1.11 -9.27
N ILE A 96 3.71 0.43 -8.15
CA ILE A 96 3.36 -1.00 -7.96
C ILE A 96 1.84 -1.19 -7.94
N LEU A 97 1.10 -0.33 -7.22
CA LEU A 97 -0.36 -0.42 -7.14
C LEU A 97 -1.01 -0.11 -8.48
N ASP A 98 -0.51 0.88 -9.20
CA ASP A 98 -0.99 1.24 -10.54
C ASP A 98 -0.71 0.09 -11.52
N ALA A 99 0.47 -0.52 -11.47
CA ALA A 99 0.81 -1.69 -12.27
C ALA A 99 -0.13 -2.88 -11.99
N ALA A 100 -0.48 -3.12 -10.73
CA ALA A 100 -1.42 -4.18 -10.35
C ALA A 100 -2.86 -3.89 -10.83
N MET A 101 -3.24 -2.62 -10.95
CA MET A 101 -4.53 -2.18 -11.49
C MET A 101 -4.60 -2.17 -13.03
N GLN A 102 -3.47 -2.26 -13.74
CA GLN A 102 -3.47 -2.38 -15.19
C GLN A 102 -4.08 -3.72 -15.59
N GLN A 103 -5.10 -3.69 -16.45
CA GLN A 103 -5.74 -4.89 -16.99
C GLN A 103 -4.83 -5.63 -17.97
N LYS A 104 -5.14 -6.92 -18.22
CA LYS A 104 -4.39 -7.78 -19.16
C LYS A 104 -4.31 -7.21 -20.58
N ASP A 105 -5.36 -6.52 -21.02
CA ASP A 105 -5.49 -6.04 -22.41
C ASP A 105 -5.34 -4.52 -22.55
N GLY A 106 -4.82 -3.83 -21.52
CA GLY A 106 -4.61 -2.38 -21.56
C GLY A 106 -5.88 -1.52 -21.59
N GLN A 107 -7.07 -2.13 -21.55
CA GLN A 107 -8.33 -1.40 -21.40
C GLN A 107 -8.51 -0.97 -19.95
N GLN A 108 -8.68 0.34 -19.76
CA GLN A 108 -9.05 0.93 -18.49
C GLN A 108 -10.58 0.86 -18.41
N ASP A 109 -11.13 0.05 -17.51
CA ASP A 109 -12.56 0.12 -17.24
C ASP A 109 -12.87 1.48 -16.63
N ASP A 110 -13.69 2.27 -17.32
CA ASP A 110 -14.22 3.55 -16.82
C ASP A 110 -15.09 3.36 -15.56
N GLU A 111 -15.48 2.12 -15.23
CA GLU A 111 -16.24 1.75 -14.04
C GLU A 111 -15.65 0.53 -13.30
N GLY A 112 -14.72 0.81 -12.39
CA GLY A 112 -14.62 0.11 -11.10
C GLY A 112 -14.49 -1.42 -11.14
N SER A 113 -13.34 -1.92 -11.58
CA SER A 113 -12.97 -3.34 -11.38
C SER A 113 -13.12 -3.73 -9.90
N ASN A 114 -14.08 -4.61 -9.59
CA ASN A 114 -14.38 -5.13 -8.25
C ASN A 114 -13.35 -6.19 -7.84
N VAL A 115 -12.13 -5.74 -7.54
CA VAL A 115 -10.97 -6.61 -7.27
C VAL A 115 -10.32 -6.25 -5.94
N TYR A 116 -9.66 -7.25 -5.34
CA TYR A 116 -8.77 -7.06 -4.20
C TYR A 116 -7.32 -7.13 -4.66
N LEU A 117 -6.51 -6.20 -4.19
CA LEU A 117 -5.07 -6.17 -4.42
C LEU A 117 -4.36 -6.65 -3.17
N MET A 118 -3.38 -7.52 -3.36
CA MET A 118 -2.47 -7.98 -2.32
C MET A 118 -1.07 -7.45 -2.63
N LEU A 119 -0.58 -6.55 -1.78
CA LEU A 119 0.76 -5.97 -1.83
C LEU A 119 1.62 -6.61 -0.74
N THR A 120 2.66 -7.33 -1.12
CA THR A 120 3.63 -7.94 -0.21
C THR A 120 5.06 -7.71 -0.69
N ASN A 121 6.04 -7.81 0.20
CA ASN A 121 7.44 -7.84 -0.22
C ASN A 121 7.71 -9.11 -1.03
N SER A 122 8.69 -9.03 -1.95
CA SER A 122 9.00 -10.15 -2.85
C SER A 122 9.62 -11.36 -2.14
N ASP A 123 10.09 -11.20 -0.90
CA ASP A 123 10.68 -12.23 -0.05
C ASP A 123 9.68 -12.82 0.98
N ILE A 124 8.42 -12.33 1.01
CA ILE A 124 7.39 -12.84 1.91
C ILE A 124 6.53 -13.85 1.17
N ALA A 125 6.61 -15.10 1.60
CA ALA A 125 5.87 -16.23 1.08
C ALA A 125 4.49 -16.40 1.74
N VAL A 126 3.62 -17.18 1.11
CA VAL A 126 2.28 -17.53 1.60
C VAL A 126 2.18 -19.01 1.94
N THR A 127 1.44 -19.34 2.99
CA THR A 127 1.21 -20.75 3.36
C THR A 127 0.27 -21.46 2.39
N LYS A 128 0.29 -22.80 2.39
CA LYS A 128 -0.48 -23.65 1.47
C LYS A 128 -1.97 -23.30 1.36
N TYR A 129 -2.60 -22.95 2.48
CA TYR A 129 -4.04 -22.66 2.54
C TYR A 129 -4.36 -21.16 2.70
N PHE A 130 -3.39 -20.29 2.42
CA PHE A 130 -3.51 -18.84 2.64
C PHE A 130 -4.79 -18.24 2.03
N TYR A 131 -5.05 -18.51 0.75
CA TYR A 131 -6.22 -17.97 0.04
C TYR A 131 -7.56 -18.45 0.61
N GLN A 132 -7.63 -19.70 1.10
CA GLN A 132 -8.83 -20.20 1.78
C GLN A 132 -9.08 -19.46 3.09
N LYS A 133 -8.01 -19.11 3.81
CA LYS A 133 -8.11 -18.43 5.10
C LYS A 133 -8.47 -16.96 4.97
N ILE A 134 -7.98 -16.27 3.94
CA ILE A 134 -8.33 -14.86 3.74
C ILE A 134 -9.68 -14.66 3.06
N TRP A 135 -10.24 -15.67 2.39
CA TRP A 135 -11.50 -15.55 1.66
C TRP A 135 -12.67 -14.96 2.48
N PRO A 136 -12.96 -15.40 3.73
CA PRO A 136 -14.00 -14.78 4.54
C PRO A 136 -13.74 -13.31 4.91
N HIS A 137 -12.47 -12.87 4.87
CA HIS A 137 -12.11 -11.48 5.11
C HIS A 137 -12.35 -10.62 3.87
N LEU A 138 -12.17 -11.16 2.67
CA LEU A 138 -12.46 -10.46 1.41
C LEU A 138 -13.94 -10.10 1.31
N THR A 139 -14.86 -10.94 1.83
CA THR A 139 -16.29 -10.64 1.74
C THR A 139 -16.81 -9.67 2.81
N THR A 140 -16.03 -9.42 3.85
CA THR A 140 -16.47 -8.65 5.04
C THR A 140 -15.69 -7.36 5.27
N ARG A 141 -14.59 -7.14 4.54
CA ARG A 141 -13.65 -6.03 4.79
C ARG A 141 -13.23 -5.37 3.50
N GLU A 142 -13.02 -4.06 3.56
CA GLU A 142 -12.45 -3.30 2.45
C GLU A 142 -10.92 -3.40 2.41
N ALA A 143 -10.27 -3.55 3.57
CA ALA A 143 -8.82 -3.75 3.65
C ALA A 143 -8.41 -4.45 4.95
N PHE A 144 -7.25 -5.10 4.93
CA PHE A 144 -6.58 -5.67 6.09
C PHE A 144 -5.10 -5.94 5.78
N SER A 145 -4.30 -6.25 6.79
CA SER A 145 -2.94 -6.76 6.61
C SER A 145 -2.79 -8.14 7.24
N VAL A 146 -1.82 -8.92 6.78
CA VAL A 146 -1.46 -10.23 7.35
C VAL A 146 0.02 -10.22 7.70
N ASN A 147 0.33 -10.25 9.00
CA ASN A 147 1.70 -10.27 9.46
C ASN A 147 2.36 -11.63 9.20
N ARG A 148 3.67 -11.59 8.93
CA ARG A 148 4.44 -12.80 8.65
C ARG A 148 4.92 -13.51 9.91
N LEU A 149 5.16 -14.81 9.80
CA LEU A 149 6.06 -15.53 10.69
C LEU A 149 7.50 -15.45 10.18
N SER A 150 8.47 -15.23 11.06
CA SER A 150 9.89 -15.38 10.77
C SER A 150 10.33 -16.81 11.08
N ILE A 151 10.66 -17.57 10.04
CA ILE A 151 11.13 -18.95 10.15
C ILE A 151 12.64 -18.93 10.28
N PRO A 152 13.25 -19.47 11.35
CA PRO A 152 14.70 -19.52 11.48
C PRO A 152 15.33 -20.22 10.26
N SER A 153 16.33 -19.59 9.64
CA SER A 153 17.07 -20.18 8.52
C SER A 153 18.10 -21.23 8.99
N ALA A 154 18.46 -21.21 10.27
CA ALA A 154 19.40 -22.16 10.86
C ALA A 154 18.83 -23.58 10.82
N GLY A 155 19.53 -24.50 10.16
CA GLY A 155 19.16 -25.91 10.07
C GLY A 155 18.30 -26.27 8.85
N ILE A 156 17.94 -25.31 8.00
CA ILE A 156 17.43 -25.65 6.67
C ILE A 156 18.63 -26.04 5.83
N ASN A 157 18.71 -27.33 5.46
CA ASN A 157 19.81 -27.83 4.66
C ASN A 157 19.85 -27.04 3.35
N GLU A 158 20.98 -26.37 3.12
CA GLU A 158 21.21 -25.64 1.90
C GLU A 158 20.84 -26.52 0.71
N SER A 159 21.25 -27.79 0.61
CA SER A 159 20.97 -28.63 -0.57
C SER A 159 19.49 -28.81 -0.96
N VAL A 160 18.53 -28.59 -0.05
CA VAL A 160 17.07 -28.65 -0.32
C VAL A 160 16.56 -27.33 -0.93
N MET A 161 17.33 -26.25 -0.83
CA MET A 161 16.93 -24.87 -1.18
C MET A 161 17.22 -24.43 -2.63
N PHE A 162 17.81 -25.26 -3.50
CA PHE A 162 18.55 -24.70 -4.68
C PHE A 162 18.10 -25.05 -6.09
N THR A 163 17.01 -25.79 -6.33
CA THR A 163 16.68 -26.13 -7.72
C THR A 163 15.35 -25.53 -8.17
N HIS A 164 15.38 -24.95 -9.37
CA HIS A 164 14.20 -24.67 -10.16
C HIS A 164 13.43 -26.00 -10.32
N GLY A 165 12.34 -26.18 -9.58
CA GLY A 165 11.59 -27.45 -9.47
C GLY A 165 11.56 -28.12 -8.09
N GLY A 166 12.41 -27.72 -7.14
CA GLY A 166 12.44 -28.25 -5.76
C GLY A 166 11.48 -27.54 -4.78
N GLY A 167 10.69 -26.57 -5.26
CA GLY A 167 9.85 -25.72 -4.41
C GLY A 167 8.86 -26.49 -3.54
N ASP A 168 8.25 -27.56 -4.06
CA ASP A 168 7.25 -28.33 -3.30
C ASP A 168 7.87 -29.10 -2.12
N GLU A 169 9.12 -29.58 -2.20
CA GLU A 169 9.80 -30.25 -1.08
C GLU A 169 10.14 -29.25 0.03
N LEU A 170 10.78 -28.14 -0.33
CA LEU A 170 11.11 -27.06 0.62
C LEU A 170 9.84 -26.55 1.31
N LEU A 171 8.79 -26.26 0.56
CA LEU A 171 7.55 -25.73 1.11
C LEU A 171 6.80 -26.78 1.95
N SER A 172 6.93 -28.07 1.63
CA SER A 172 6.41 -29.15 2.50
C SER A 172 7.17 -29.23 3.82
N TYR A 173 8.50 -29.07 3.80
CA TYR A 173 9.30 -28.96 5.02
C TYR A 173 8.92 -27.73 5.84
N VAL A 174 8.73 -26.57 5.21
CA VAL A 174 8.23 -25.35 5.88
C VAL A 174 6.94 -25.63 6.63
N ASP A 175 5.97 -26.31 6.01
CA ASP A 175 4.69 -26.61 6.65
C ASP A 175 4.86 -27.40 7.98
N THR A 176 5.93 -28.19 8.13
CA THR A 176 6.24 -28.94 9.36
C THR A 176 6.88 -28.10 10.48
N ILE A 177 7.32 -26.89 10.18
CA ILE A 177 8.04 -26.01 11.12
C ILE A 177 7.40 -24.63 11.29
N LEU A 178 6.24 -24.37 10.66
CA LEU A 178 5.54 -23.07 10.77
C LEU A 178 5.18 -22.72 12.22
N ASP A 179 4.86 -23.70 13.05
CA ASP A 179 4.53 -23.53 14.47
C ASP A 179 5.73 -23.05 15.31
N LYS A 180 6.96 -23.25 14.81
CA LYS A 180 8.22 -22.75 15.40
C LYS A 180 8.58 -21.33 14.94
N GLY A 181 7.78 -20.75 14.04
CA GLY A 181 7.99 -19.40 13.53
C GLY A 181 7.85 -18.32 14.60
N GLN A 182 8.70 -17.30 14.53
CA GLN A 182 8.64 -16.14 15.42
C GLN A 182 7.62 -15.12 14.90
N ILE A 183 6.83 -14.54 15.80
CA ILE A 183 5.85 -13.49 15.44
C ILE A 183 6.59 -12.21 15.01
N HIS A 184 6.24 -11.67 13.84
CA HIS A 184 6.74 -10.38 13.39
C HIS A 184 5.86 -9.23 13.91
N THR A 185 6.50 -8.22 14.51
CA THR A 185 5.80 -7.06 15.11
C THR A 185 5.53 -5.92 14.10
N GLY A 186 5.94 -6.06 12.84
CA GLY A 186 5.70 -5.07 11.79
C GLY A 186 4.32 -5.22 11.15
N TYR A 187 4.15 -4.58 10.00
CA TYR A 187 2.98 -4.78 9.13
C TYR A 187 3.47 -5.26 7.78
N ASP A 188 2.95 -6.41 7.38
CA ASP A 188 3.30 -7.07 6.13
C ASP A 188 2.03 -7.36 5.32
N CYS A 189 2.19 -7.75 4.05
CA CYS A 189 1.11 -8.25 3.17
C CYS A 189 -0.22 -7.49 3.33
N PHE A 190 -0.35 -6.37 2.65
CA PHE A 190 -1.54 -5.53 2.65
C PHE A 190 -2.53 -6.00 1.61
N ILE A 191 -3.77 -6.26 2.01
CA ILE A 191 -4.86 -6.64 1.13
C ILE A 191 -5.91 -5.54 1.16
N MET A 192 -6.30 -5.02 0.00
CA MET A 192 -7.27 -3.93 -0.09
C MET A 192 -8.11 -4.02 -1.36
N HIS A 193 -9.39 -3.73 -1.22
CA HIS A 193 -10.32 -3.59 -2.32
C HIS A 193 -9.93 -2.40 -3.20
N SER A 194 -10.13 -2.49 -4.51
CA SER A 194 -9.82 -1.43 -5.48
C SER A 194 -10.47 -0.08 -5.12
N SER A 195 -11.68 -0.10 -4.56
CA SER A 195 -12.38 1.11 -4.10
C SER A 195 -11.67 1.86 -2.97
N VAL A 196 -10.72 1.22 -2.27
CA VAL A 196 -9.86 1.84 -1.25
C VAL A 196 -8.70 2.62 -1.91
N LEU A 197 -8.17 2.13 -3.03
CA LEU A 197 -7.09 2.80 -3.80
C LEU A 197 -7.55 4.11 -4.45
N GLN A 198 -8.84 4.22 -4.73
CA GLN A 198 -9.45 5.45 -5.23
C GLN A 198 -9.42 6.60 -4.20
N ARG A 199 -9.09 6.30 -2.94
CA ARG A 199 -9.21 7.25 -1.82
C ARG A 199 -7.91 7.92 -1.45
N PHE A 200 -6.78 7.35 -1.85
CA PHE A 200 -5.47 7.90 -1.53
C PHE A 200 -4.45 7.81 -2.66
N HIS A 201 -3.36 8.56 -2.51
CA HIS A 201 -2.19 8.55 -3.36
C HIS A 201 -0.91 8.43 -2.52
N LEU A 202 -0.03 7.51 -2.90
CA LEU A 202 1.21 7.20 -2.21
C LEU A 202 2.42 8.00 -2.74
N GLY A 203 2.24 8.97 -3.64
CA GLY A 203 3.32 9.88 -4.06
C GLY A 203 4.65 9.19 -4.31
N GLU A 204 5.68 9.57 -3.54
CA GLU A 204 7.06 9.10 -3.68
C GLU A 204 7.51 8.10 -2.60
N MET A 205 6.61 7.49 -1.82
CA MET A 205 7.08 6.45 -0.89
C MET A 205 7.45 5.19 -1.67
N PHE A 206 8.57 4.58 -1.29
CA PHE A 206 9.12 3.42 -1.99
C PHE A 206 9.27 2.23 -1.05
N ALA A 207 9.31 1.03 -1.64
CA ALA A 207 9.49 -0.22 -0.92
C ALA A 207 10.95 -0.42 -0.47
N GLY A 208 11.15 -1.33 0.48
CA GLY A 208 12.49 -1.78 0.88
C GLY A 208 13.16 -0.98 2.01
N HIS A 209 12.67 0.20 2.41
CA HIS A 209 13.17 0.90 3.62
C HIS A 209 12.02 1.44 4.47
N PRO A 210 12.08 1.37 5.81
CA PRO A 210 11.03 1.93 6.67
C PRO A 210 10.85 3.45 6.45
N PRO A 211 9.69 4.04 6.79
CA PRO A 211 8.58 3.46 7.57
C PRO A 211 7.40 2.96 6.73
N TRP A 212 7.60 2.57 5.46
CA TRP A 212 6.50 2.38 4.52
C TRP A 212 5.39 1.42 4.98
N GLY A 213 5.73 0.30 5.64
CA GLY A 213 4.73 -0.65 6.14
C GLY A 213 3.83 -0.03 7.23
N THR A 214 4.42 0.73 8.16
CA THR A 214 3.65 1.44 9.19
C THR A 214 2.83 2.58 8.60
N ALA A 215 3.38 3.30 7.62
CA ALA A 215 2.67 4.35 6.91
C ALA A 215 1.45 3.78 6.14
N MET A 216 1.63 2.67 5.42
CA MET A 216 0.55 1.96 4.73
C MET A 216 -0.52 1.47 5.71
N HIS A 217 -0.12 0.85 6.83
CA HIS A 217 -1.05 0.43 7.88
C HIS A 217 -1.92 1.59 8.37
N MET A 218 -1.32 2.75 8.68
CA MET A 218 -2.06 3.94 9.07
C MET A 218 -2.99 4.41 7.97
N THR A 219 -2.50 4.53 6.73
CA THR A 219 -3.31 4.96 5.58
C THR A 219 -4.54 4.07 5.42
N LEU A 220 -4.38 2.74 5.46
CA LEU A 220 -5.52 1.82 5.33
C LEU A 220 -6.48 1.91 6.51
N ARG A 221 -5.99 2.08 7.75
CA ARG A 221 -6.87 2.32 8.92
C ARG A 221 -7.70 3.59 8.78
N ILE A 222 -7.16 4.62 8.16
CA ILE A 222 -7.85 5.90 7.96
C ILE A 222 -8.81 5.80 6.78
N MET A 223 -8.38 5.19 5.68
CA MET A 223 -9.06 5.24 4.38
C MET A 223 -9.93 4.03 4.06
N SER A 224 -10.04 3.04 4.95
CA SER A 224 -10.92 1.88 4.75
C SER A 224 -11.90 1.70 5.90
N ARG A 225 -13.01 1.03 5.60
CA ARG A 225 -13.99 0.58 6.59
C ARG A 225 -13.55 -0.79 7.13
N ASN A 226 -13.63 -0.94 8.45
CA ASN A 226 -13.37 -2.20 9.15
C ASN A 226 -11.97 -2.81 8.90
N TYR A 227 -10.94 -1.96 8.76
CA TYR A 227 -9.56 -2.40 8.71
C TYR A 227 -9.19 -3.26 9.92
N THR A 228 -8.42 -4.32 9.70
CA THR A 228 -7.75 -5.04 10.77
C THR A 228 -6.35 -5.48 10.37
N ASN A 229 -5.52 -5.74 11.37
CA ASN A 229 -4.27 -6.46 11.18
C ASN A 229 -4.46 -7.89 11.70
N ILE A 230 -4.31 -8.87 10.81
CA ILE A 230 -4.32 -10.29 11.16
C ILE A 230 -2.93 -10.64 11.66
N SER A 231 -2.84 -11.03 12.94
CA SER A 231 -1.58 -11.45 13.56
C SER A 231 -0.96 -12.65 12.85
N SER A 232 0.37 -12.73 12.93
CA SER A 232 1.16 -13.85 12.41
C SER A 232 0.61 -15.18 12.92
N ASN A 233 0.38 -16.13 12.01
CA ASN A 233 -0.11 -17.46 12.33
C ASN A 233 0.29 -18.48 11.25
N VAL A 234 0.16 -19.77 11.57
CA VAL A 234 0.59 -20.89 10.71
C VAL A 234 -0.16 -21.03 9.38
N ASN A 235 -1.23 -20.27 9.16
CA ASN A 235 -1.95 -20.22 7.88
C ASN A 235 -1.91 -18.82 7.23
N GLY A 236 -0.96 -17.99 7.63
CA GLY A 236 -0.77 -16.65 7.10
C GLY A 236 0.37 -16.58 6.08
N THR A 237 1.23 -15.59 6.27
CA THR A 237 2.46 -15.38 5.49
C THR A 237 3.68 -15.76 6.31
N PHE A 238 4.80 -16.01 5.66
CA PHE A 238 6.07 -16.31 6.32
C PHE A 238 7.26 -15.74 5.54
N HIS A 239 8.41 -15.66 6.22
CA HIS A 239 9.66 -15.18 5.70
C HIS A 239 10.80 -15.98 6.34
N PHE A 240 11.82 -16.35 5.58
CA PHE A 240 12.99 -17.04 6.15
C PHE A 240 13.94 -16.03 6.80
N GLY A 241 14.39 -16.33 8.00
CA GLY A 241 15.22 -15.43 8.79
C GLY A 241 14.48 -14.21 9.36
N ASN A 242 15.28 -13.34 9.96
CA ASN A 242 14.85 -12.10 10.60
C ASN A 242 15.80 -10.98 10.17
N ASP A 243 15.45 -10.26 9.11
CA ASP A 243 16.34 -9.30 8.44
C ASP A 243 16.67 -8.04 9.24
N ARG A 244 16.20 -7.93 10.50
CA ARG A 244 16.52 -6.77 11.35
C ARG A 244 18.02 -6.49 11.44
N SER A 245 18.86 -7.51 11.24
CA SER A 245 20.32 -7.44 11.37
C SER A 245 21.06 -6.84 10.16
N ASN A 246 20.42 -6.69 8.99
CA ASN A 246 21.09 -6.22 7.76
C ASN A 246 20.81 -4.75 7.42
N TRP A 247 19.76 -4.14 7.96
CA TRP A 247 19.44 -2.71 7.76
C TRP A 247 20.15 -1.79 8.74
N LEU A 248 20.62 -2.35 9.85
CA LEU A 248 21.40 -1.66 10.86
C LEU A 248 22.88 -1.99 10.61
N PRO A 249 23.75 -1.02 10.32
CA PRO A 249 25.17 -1.27 10.17
C PRO A 249 25.69 -1.99 11.43
N LYS A 250 26.36 -3.14 11.25
CA LYS A 250 27.11 -3.77 12.35
C LYS A 250 28.33 -2.90 12.63
N GLY A 251 28.23 -2.02 13.63
CA GLY A 251 29.28 -1.08 14.02
C GLY A 251 28.99 0.33 13.51
N ALA A 252 28.24 1.10 14.31
CA ALA A 252 27.85 2.48 14.06
C ALA A 252 29.03 3.47 14.17
N ASN A 253 30.02 3.35 13.28
CA ASN A 253 31.04 4.37 13.02
C ASN A 253 31.09 4.75 11.53
N GLN A 254 30.13 4.32 10.71
CA GLN A 254 30.03 4.82 9.34
C GLN A 254 29.54 6.27 9.41
N HIS A 255 30.43 7.19 9.05
CA HIS A 255 30.13 8.60 8.80
C HIS A 255 28.77 8.69 8.12
N GLN A 256 27.83 9.43 8.72
CA GLN A 256 26.61 9.83 8.04
C GLN A 256 27.05 10.57 6.78
N GLU A 257 26.98 9.90 5.63
CA GLU A 257 27.00 10.58 4.35
C GLU A 257 25.80 11.53 4.37
N THR A 258 26.07 12.80 4.67
CA THR A 258 25.05 13.83 4.62
C THR A 258 24.89 14.23 3.17
N PHE A 259 23.68 13.98 2.65
CA PHE A 259 23.30 14.47 1.33
C PHE A 259 22.63 15.83 1.50
N PRO A 260 23.18 16.94 0.96
CA PRO A 260 22.59 18.27 1.11
C PRO A 260 21.11 18.34 0.69
N GLU A 261 20.71 17.51 -0.28
CA GLU A 261 19.32 17.37 -0.75
C GLU A 261 18.38 16.81 0.33
N ILE A 262 18.87 15.88 1.15
CA ILE A 262 18.13 15.32 2.29
C ILE A 262 18.07 16.36 3.41
N GLU A 263 19.18 17.05 3.69
CA GLU A 263 19.25 18.07 4.75
C GLU A 263 18.25 19.21 4.51
N LYS A 264 18.15 19.70 3.27
CA LYS A 264 17.14 20.72 2.87
C LYS A 264 15.70 20.31 3.19
N GLN A 265 15.44 19.00 3.25
CA GLN A 265 14.11 18.43 3.46
C GLN A 265 13.91 17.84 4.86
N MET A 266 14.91 17.87 5.75
CA MET A 266 14.84 17.31 7.11
C MET A 266 13.64 17.83 7.91
N HIS A 267 13.23 19.09 7.71
CA HIS A 267 12.04 19.66 8.37
C HIS A 267 10.75 18.86 8.09
N ARG A 268 10.68 18.12 6.97
CA ARG A 268 9.55 17.24 6.60
C ARG A 268 9.41 16.04 7.51
N ILE A 269 10.50 15.55 8.12
CA ILE A 269 10.48 14.40 9.02
C ILE A 269 9.49 14.64 10.17
N GLY A 270 9.47 15.87 10.69
CA GLY A 270 8.55 16.33 11.73
C GLY A 270 7.06 16.14 11.38
N GLU A 271 6.73 16.10 10.08
CA GLU A 271 5.36 15.98 9.57
C GLU A 271 4.91 14.50 9.43
N CYS A 272 5.84 13.54 9.47
CA CYS A 272 5.50 12.11 9.41
C CYS A 272 4.99 11.61 10.78
N PRO A 273 3.80 10.98 10.88
CA PRO A 273 3.29 10.48 12.16
C PRO A 273 3.96 9.17 12.62
N VAL A 274 4.73 8.52 11.75
CA VAL A 274 5.42 7.24 12.01
C VAL A 274 6.93 7.38 11.85
N GLN A 275 7.46 8.48 12.40
CA GLN A 275 8.87 8.83 12.30
C GLN A 275 9.73 7.62 12.65
N ARG A 276 10.63 7.31 11.72
CA ARG A 276 11.72 6.36 11.94
C ARG A 276 13.00 7.10 11.59
N PHE A 277 13.86 7.22 12.59
CA PHE A 277 15.25 7.56 12.39
C PHE A 277 16.00 6.24 12.19
N GLY A 278 16.84 6.19 11.17
CA GLY A 278 17.70 5.05 10.92
C GLY A 278 18.96 5.52 10.24
N ASP A 279 20.02 4.73 10.35
CA ASP A 279 21.38 5.14 9.94
C ASP A 279 21.60 5.02 8.42
N HIS A 280 20.52 5.06 7.63
CA HIS A 280 20.58 4.83 6.19
C HIS A 280 19.83 5.95 5.43
N PRO A 281 20.41 6.55 4.38
CA PRO A 281 19.82 7.70 3.68
C PRO A 281 18.43 7.42 3.10
N TYR A 282 18.17 6.17 2.70
CA TYR A 282 16.86 5.76 2.19
C TYR A 282 15.79 5.72 3.29
N THR A 283 16.15 5.43 4.55
CA THR A 283 15.21 5.54 5.68
C THR A 283 14.84 7.00 5.92
N TYR A 284 15.82 7.92 5.90
CA TYR A 284 15.54 9.36 5.98
C TYR A 284 14.65 9.83 4.85
N LEU A 285 14.96 9.43 3.61
CA LEU A 285 14.21 9.84 2.44
C LEU A 285 12.77 9.31 2.47
N ASN A 286 12.56 8.05 2.89
CA ASN A 286 11.21 7.52 3.01
C ASN A 286 10.44 8.16 4.16
N THR A 287 11.11 8.55 5.25
CA THR A 287 10.51 9.36 6.33
C THR A 287 10.19 10.79 5.87
N ILE A 288 11.01 11.41 5.03
CA ILE A 288 10.71 12.69 4.36
C ILE A 288 9.48 12.54 3.46
N ASN A 289 9.40 11.48 2.66
CA ASN A 289 8.27 11.21 1.77
C ASN A 289 6.97 10.94 2.56
N CYS A 290 7.08 10.24 3.70
CA CYS A 290 6.00 10.17 4.69
C CYS A 290 5.57 11.57 5.17
N GLY A 291 6.52 12.45 5.49
CA GLY A 291 6.23 13.83 5.85
C GLY A 291 5.45 14.58 4.75
N LYS A 292 5.91 14.49 3.50
CA LYS A 292 5.22 15.08 2.33
C LYS A 292 3.79 14.59 2.18
N TRP A 293 3.52 13.30 2.47
CA TRP A 293 2.17 12.74 2.45
C TRP A 293 1.25 13.37 3.50
N PHE A 294 1.74 13.46 4.74
CA PHE A 294 0.97 13.93 5.88
C PHE A 294 0.93 15.46 5.99
N ARG A 295 1.74 16.16 5.19
CA ARG A 295 1.67 17.61 5.05
C ARG A 295 0.28 18.04 4.58
N TYR A 296 -0.24 19.04 5.25
CA TYR A 296 -1.53 19.62 4.92
C TYR A 296 -1.48 20.38 3.60
N ASN A 297 -2.48 20.12 2.78
CA ASN A 297 -2.72 20.87 1.57
C ASN A 297 -3.26 22.27 1.94
N ARG A 298 -2.52 23.32 1.57
CA ARG A 298 -2.89 24.72 1.86
C ARG A 298 -4.10 25.21 1.06
N PHE A 299 -4.58 24.45 0.06
CA PHE A 299 -5.70 24.83 -0.78
C PHE A 299 -7.07 24.68 -0.09
N TYR A 300 -7.17 23.96 1.02
CA TYR A 300 -8.43 23.81 1.74
C TYR A 300 -8.52 24.83 2.87
N ASP A 301 -9.27 25.90 2.64
CA ASP A 301 -9.57 26.94 3.64
C ASP A 301 -10.08 26.30 4.96
N ASN A 302 -9.19 26.29 5.95
CA ASN A 302 -9.38 25.80 7.33
C ASN A 302 -9.38 24.28 7.57
N HIS A 303 -9.02 23.42 6.62
CA HIS A 303 -8.90 21.97 6.89
C HIS A 303 -7.51 21.42 6.62
N THR A 304 -6.96 20.79 7.66
CA THR A 304 -5.70 20.05 7.64
C THR A 304 -5.89 18.69 6.96
N ILE A 305 -6.15 18.68 5.65
CA ILE A 305 -6.24 17.44 4.84
C ILE A 305 -4.86 17.11 4.27
N PRO A 306 -4.30 15.94 4.57
CA PRO A 306 -3.02 15.49 4.01
C PRO A 306 -3.05 15.35 2.48
N ASN A 307 -1.89 15.54 1.85
CA ASN A 307 -1.71 15.37 0.41
C ASN A 307 -2.03 13.96 -0.09
N PHE A 308 -1.92 12.93 0.76
CA PHE A 308 -2.23 11.57 0.35
C PHE A 308 -3.74 11.33 0.15
N VAL A 309 -4.62 12.19 0.68
CA VAL A 309 -6.07 12.01 0.57
C VAL A 309 -6.56 12.54 -0.78
N LYS A 310 -7.17 11.68 -1.59
CA LYS A 310 -7.76 12.09 -2.88
C LYS A 310 -9.02 12.91 -2.64
N HIS A 311 -9.31 13.80 -3.59
CA HIS A 311 -10.49 14.66 -3.55
C HIS A 311 -11.78 13.83 -3.42
N GLY A 312 -12.71 14.28 -2.57
CA GLY A 312 -13.98 13.61 -2.29
C GLY A 312 -13.94 12.66 -1.09
N TYR A 313 -12.76 12.32 -0.57
CA TYR A 313 -12.58 11.43 0.58
C TYR A 313 -12.15 12.14 1.86
N GLU A 314 -12.16 13.48 1.88
CA GLU A 314 -11.76 14.31 3.01
C GLU A 314 -12.61 14.01 4.25
N LYS A 315 -13.91 13.81 4.08
CA LYS A 315 -14.83 13.47 5.18
C LYS A 315 -14.46 12.15 5.85
N MET A 316 -14.10 11.13 5.08
CA MET A 316 -13.67 9.83 5.61
C MET A 316 -12.39 9.97 6.42
N TYR A 317 -11.40 10.69 5.89
CA TYR A 317 -10.17 11.01 6.61
C TYR A 317 -10.46 11.68 7.96
N LEU A 318 -11.25 12.76 7.95
CA LEU A 318 -11.56 13.52 9.16
C LEU A 318 -12.33 12.71 10.21
N GLN A 319 -13.16 11.76 9.79
CA GLN A 319 -13.91 10.88 10.70
C GLN A 319 -13.03 9.79 11.33
N ASN A 320 -12.12 9.20 10.55
CA ASN A 320 -11.34 8.04 11.00
C ASN A 320 -10.02 8.41 11.66
N TYR A 321 -9.37 9.49 11.22
CA TYR A 321 -8.04 9.89 11.68
C TYR A 321 -7.91 10.06 13.21
N PRO A 322 -8.87 10.69 13.93
CA PRO A 322 -8.77 10.81 15.39
C PRO A 322 -8.72 9.46 16.13
N ASN A 323 -9.36 8.43 15.59
CA ASN A 323 -9.36 7.09 16.18
C ASN A 323 -8.02 6.39 15.97
N VAL A 324 -7.35 6.64 14.84
CA VAL A 324 -6.04 6.06 14.55
C VAL A 324 -4.97 6.66 15.46
N LEU A 325 -4.98 7.98 15.68
CA LEU A 325 -4.02 8.64 16.58
C LEU A 325 -4.13 8.17 18.04
N ARG A 326 -5.32 7.80 18.51
CA ARG A 326 -5.51 7.26 19.87
C ARG A 326 -4.92 5.86 20.05
N TYR A 327 -4.75 5.11 18.96
CA TYR A 327 -4.23 3.74 18.97
C TYR A 327 -2.71 3.66 18.82
N SER A 328 -2.03 4.74 18.42
CA SER A 328 -0.57 4.85 18.44
C SER A 328 -0.07 4.87 19.89
N SER A 329 0.11 3.65 20.42
CA SER A 329 0.78 3.17 21.64
C SER A 329 1.12 4.14 22.81
N PRO A 330 0.89 3.72 24.06
CA PRO A 330 1.46 4.31 25.28
C PRO A 330 3.00 4.36 25.34
N ASN A 331 3.71 3.65 24.46
CA ASN A 331 5.17 3.46 24.53
C ASN A 331 5.99 4.56 23.84
N GLY A 332 5.54 5.82 23.87
CA GLY A 332 6.43 6.98 23.72
C GLY A 332 6.95 7.32 22.32
N PHE A 333 6.47 6.71 21.23
CA PHE A 333 6.85 7.14 19.88
C PHE A 333 5.94 8.28 19.39
N GLY A 334 6.42 9.51 19.61
CA GLY A 334 5.85 10.75 19.08
C GLY A 334 4.59 11.19 19.81
N LYS A 335 4.64 12.35 20.49
CA LYS A 335 3.40 13.08 20.80
C LYS A 335 2.70 13.30 19.46
N PRO A 336 1.45 12.82 19.27
CA PRO A 336 0.71 13.20 18.08
C PRO A 336 0.73 14.72 17.99
N LEU A 337 0.90 15.28 16.78
CA LEU A 337 0.45 16.64 16.53
C LEU A 337 -1.07 16.63 16.79
N LEU A 338 -1.44 16.81 18.05
CA LEU A 338 -2.81 16.82 18.53
C LEU A 338 -3.45 18.02 17.86
N LEU A 339 -4.26 17.76 16.82
CA LEU A 339 -5.41 18.62 16.56
C LEU A 339 -6.11 18.75 17.90
N THR A 340 -6.10 19.95 18.49
CA THR A 340 -6.68 20.17 19.81
C THR A 340 -8.12 19.62 19.80
N LYS A 341 -8.63 19.14 20.94
CA LYS A 341 -10.05 18.71 21.03
C LYS A 341 -10.99 19.77 20.44
N SER A 342 -10.65 21.05 20.60
CA SER A 342 -11.39 22.17 19.99
C SER A 342 -11.34 22.17 18.46
N THR A 343 -10.20 21.86 17.85
CA THR A 343 -10.06 21.79 16.39
C THR A 343 -10.87 20.63 15.82
N THR A 344 -10.83 19.47 16.48
CA THR A 344 -11.60 18.28 16.04
C THR A 344 -13.11 18.52 16.16
N GLN A 345 -13.57 19.14 17.25
CA GLN A 345 -14.98 19.50 17.43
C GLN A 345 -15.45 20.55 16.42
N LYS A 346 -14.63 21.56 16.14
CA LYS A 346 -14.93 22.59 15.13
C LYS A 346 -15.04 21.99 13.73
N ILE A 347 -14.15 21.07 13.36
CA ILE A 347 -14.19 20.37 12.08
C ILE A 347 -15.45 19.50 11.97
N ALA A 348 -15.76 18.71 13.01
CA ALA A 348 -16.95 17.86 13.02
C ALA A 348 -18.25 18.68 12.92
N HIS A 349 -18.32 19.81 13.64
CA HIS A 349 -19.46 20.72 13.57
C HIS A 349 -19.59 21.35 12.18
N LYS A 350 -18.50 21.84 11.58
CA LYS A 350 -18.52 22.44 10.23
C LYS A 350 -18.93 21.42 9.16
N ALA A 351 -18.40 20.19 9.22
CA ALA A 351 -18.77 19.12 8.31
C ALA A 351 -20.26 18.73 8.43
N LYS A 352 -20.82 18.77 9.64
CA LYS A 352 -22.27 18.59 9.87
C LYS A 352 -23.07 19.73 9.21
N VAL A 353 -22.67 20.98 9.42
CA VAL A 353 -23.32 22.16 8.82
C VAL A 353 -23.25 22.13 7.28
N GLU A 354 -22.14 21.72 6.68
CA GLU A 354 -22.03 21.59 5.22
C GLU A 354 -22.89 20.46 4.66
N ALA A 355 -23.01 19.33 5.38
CA ALA A 355 -23.91 18.25 5.00
C ALA A 355 -25.38 18.71 5.03
N GLU A 356 -25.80 19.40 6.09
CA GLU A 356 -27.14 19.98 6.22
C GLU A 356 -27.42 21.01 5.12
N LYS A 357 -26.44 21.86 4.75
CA LYS A 357 -26.55 22.78 3.61
C LYS A 357 -26.75 22.04 2.29
N LYS A 358 -26.02 20.93 2.07
CA LYS A 358 -26.13 20.13 0.84
C LYS A 358 -27.49 19.46 0.73
N GLU A 359 -27.99 18.91 1.84
CA GLU A 359 -29.33 18.31 1.93
C GLU A 359 -30.43 19.35 1.67
N ARG A 360 -30.35 20.52 2.31
CA ARG A 360 -31.31 21.61 2.10
C ARG A 360 -31.30 22.13 0.65
N LYS A 361 -30.12 22.19 0.01
CA LYS A 361 -30.00 22.56 -1.41
C LYS A 361 -30.64 21.51 -2.32
N ALA A 362 -30.49 20.22 -2.00
CA ALA A 362 -31.15 19.14 -2.73
C ALA A 362 -32.68 19.20 -2.58
N GLU A 363 -33.17 19.47 -1.38
CA GLU A 363 -34.62 19.63 -1.11
C GLU A 363 -35.22 20.82 -1.87
N ILE A 364 -34.54 21.97 -1.89
CA ILE A 364 -34.95 23.15 -2.68
C ILE A 364 -35.01 22.81 -4.17
N ARG A 365 -34.00 22.10 -4.69
CA ARG A 365 -33.96 21.68 -6.10
C ARG A 365 -35.12 20.72 -6.42
N ALA A 366 -35.44 19.79 -5.54
CA ALA A 366 -36.57 18.89 -5.69
C ALA A 366 -37.91 19.66 -5.73
N LYS A 367 -38.10 20.62 -4.82
CA LYS A 367 -39.29 21.50 -4.80
C LYS A 367 -39.41 22.35 -6.06
N MET A 368 -38.31 22.91 -6.56
CA MET A 368 -38.30 23.66 -7.83
C MET A 368 -38.70 22.77 -9.01
N ASN A 369 -38.15 21.55 -9.10
CA ASN A 369 -38.48 20.62 -10.17
C ASN A 369 -39.96 20.20 -10.12
N ALA A 370 -40.50 19.92 -8.93
CA ALA A 370 -41.91 19.60 -8.75
C ALA A 370 -42.83 20.76 -9.16
N ALA A 371 -42.49 22.00 -8.80
CA ALA A 371 -43.24 23.18 -9.21
C ALA A 371 -43.19 23.39 -10.74
N LEU A 372 -42.03 23.14 -11.36
CA LEU A 372 -41.87 23.23 -12.81
C LEU A 372 -42.73 22.19 -13.54
N GLN A 373 -42.78 20.97 -13.01
CA GLN A 373 -43.60 19.87 -13.52
C GLN A 373 -45.09 20.20 -13.43
N SER A 374 -45.56 20.67 -12.26
CA SER A 374 -46.95 21.09 -12.09
C SER A 374 -47.36 22.22 -13.05
N ARG A 375 -46.47 23.18 -13.31
CA ARG A 375 -46.71 24.24 -14.33
C ARG A 375 -46.85 23.67 -15.74
N ARG A 376 -46.03 22.68 -16.10
CA ARG A 376 -46.12 22.00 -17.41
C ARG A 376 -47.44 21.25 -17.56
N GLU A 377 -47.87 20.53 -16.53
CA GLU A 377 -49.15 19.81 -16.51
C GLU A 377 -50.33 20.77 -16.63
N LYS A 378 -50.33 21.87 -15.88
CA LYS A 378 -51.38 22.90 -15.99
C LYS A 378 -51.42 23.55 -17.38
N ALA A 379 -50.26 23.83 -17.98
CA ALA A 379 -50.18 24.36 -19.34
C ALA A 379 -50.71 23.36 -20.38
N ALA A 380 -50.43 22.06 -20.21
CA ALA A 380 -50.96 21.01 -21.06
C ALA A 380 -52.49 20.89 -20.96
N LEU A 381 -53.04 20.92 -19.74
CA LEU A 381 -54.49 20.91 -19.51
C LEU A 381 -55.18 22.11 -20.14
N ASN A 382 -54.65 23.32 -19.96
CA ASN A 382 -55.20 24.52 -20.59
C ASN A 382 -55.19 24.41 -22.12
N LYS A 383 -54.16 23.80 -22.70
CA LYS A 383 -54.09 23.58 -24.16
C LYS A 383 -55.16 22.59 -24.63
N ILE A 384 -55.44 21.54 -23.88
CA ILE A 384 -56.51 20.57 -24.17
C ILE A 384 -57.88 21.25 -24.07
N GLN A 385 -58.11 22.05 -23.03
CA GLN A 385 -59.37 22.77 -22.83
C GLN A 385 -59.65 23.72 -24.01
N ASN A 386 -58.66 24.54 -24.41
CA ASN A 386 -58.79 25.46 -25.53
C ASN A 386 -59.10 24.76 -26.87
N VAL A 387 -58.57 23.55 -27.10
CA VAL A 387 -58.91 22.75 -28.29
C VAL A 387 -60.34 22.23 -28.21
N THR A 388 -60.77 21.81 -27.02
CA THR A 388 -62.13 21.31 -26.79
C THR A 388 -63.18 22.39 -27.00
N ASP A 389 -62.92 23.60 -26.52
CA ASP A 389 -63.83 24.74 -26.67
C ASP A 389 -63.98 25.17 -28.14
N ARG A 390 -62.87 25.20 -28.90
CA ARG A 390 -62.92 25.49 -30.35
C ARG A 390 -63.68 24.46 -31.20
N ASN A 391 -63.77 23.23 -30.73
CA ASN A 391 -64.53 22.19 -31.44
C ASN A 391 -66.03 22.23 -31.12
N ARG A 392 -66.46 23.06 -30.16
CA ARG A 392 -67.88 23.26 -29.79
C ARG A 392 -68.51 24.47 -30.45
N GLU A 393 -67.69 25.45 -30.86
CA GLU A 393 -68.07 26.54 -31.77
C GLU A 393 -68.13 26.06 -33.21
#